data_AF-A0A915E6C8-F1
#
_entry.id   AF-A0A915E6C8-F1
#
_cell.length_a   1.000
_cell.length_b   1.000
_cell.length_c   1.000
_cell.angle_alpha   90.00
_cell.angle_beta   90.00
_cell.angle_gamma   90.00
#
_symmetry.space_group_name_H-M   'P 1'
#
loop_
_entity.id
_entity.type
_entity.pdbx_description
1 polymer ?
#
loop_
_entity_poly.entity_id
_entity_poly.type
_entity_poly.pdbx_seq_one_letter_code
_entity_poly.pdbx_strand_id
1 'polypeptide(L)'
;MPDDNGQFILAPVSTATGTRRSADSWDFDRQIHQELEHVYRPRPPLFNDFSSPGLPKPIKLSVKTSAVECTVTWQLNNFSVKSKANCTQQIEVSDDMVVCNSEDLNTDVTRYKFGTIPGNSYSVKLCVLDTRGNLVAEGSVRCKAVFSVEEIDKLMEKAVASIGTQMQSFCYLQRSKPTYYWTTSIGTGRA
;
A
#
# COMPACT_ATOMS: atom_id res chain seq x y z
N MET A 1 -22.94 55.63 -36.04
CA MET A 1 -24.19 56.07 -35.41
C MET A 1 -24.81 54.87 -34.71
N PRO A 2 -24.87 54.81 -33.37
CA PRO A 2 -24.15 55.57 -32.35
C PRO A 2 -23.44 54.69 -31.28
N ASP A 3 -22.27 55.16 -30.84
CA ASP A 3 -21.81 55.54 -29.48
C ASP A 3 -22.06 54.71 -28.19
N ASP A 4 -21.08 54.92 -27.28
CA ASP A 4 -21.13 54.89 -25.80
C ASP A 4 -20.89 53.57 -25.03
N ASN A 5 -19.64 53.34 -24.60
CA ASN A 5 -19.16 53.73 -23.26
C ASN A 5 -17.92 52.95 -22.79
N GLY A 6 -16.91 53.70 -22.29
CA GLY A 6 -15.99 53.21 -21.26
C GLY A 6 -14.49 53.21 -21.59
N GLN A 7 -13.83 54.36 -21.39
CA GLN A 7 -12.38 54.49 -21.12
C GLN A 7 -11.96 53.56 -19.95
N PHE A 8 -10.73 53.04 -19.81
CA PHE A 8 -9.48 53.79 -19.64
C PHE A 8 -8.21 52.99 -19.98
N ILE A 9 -7.22 53.77 -20.39
CA ILE A 9 -5.82 53.47 -20.73
C ILE A 9 -5.04 53.01 -19.50
N LEU A 10 -4.06 52.10 -19.68
CA LEU A 10 -2.65 52.24 -19.25
C LEU A 10 -1.83 50.98 -19.62
N ALA A 11 -0.83 51.18 -20.46
CA ALA A 11 0.45 50.49 -20.37
C ALA A 11 1.50 51.58 -20.05
N PRO A 12 2.61 51.27 -19.36
CA PRO A 12 3.70 50.64 -20.10
C PRO A 12 4.48 49.55 -19.34
N VAL A 13 5.22 48.83 -20.18
CA VAL A 13 6.13 47.70 -19.94
C VAL A 13 7.36 48.09 -19.10
N SER A 14 7.80 47.17 -18.22
CA SER A 14 9.22 46.78 -18.10
C SER A 14 9.33 45.42 -17.41
N THR A 15 9.69 44.35 -18.12
CA THR A 15 11.04 43.84 -18.46
C THR A 15 11.55 42.83 -17.41
N ALA A 16 11.73 41.59 -17.89
CA ALA A 16 12.55 40.49 -17.34
C ALA A 16 12.20 40.00 -15.91
N THR A 17 12.12 38.72 -15.62
CA THR A 17 13.15 37.71 -15.85
C THR A 17 12.54 36.35 -15.56
N GLY A 18 12.85 35.35 -16.39
CA GLY A 18 12.44 33.97 -16.15
C GLY A 18 12.87 33.49 -14.75
N THR A 19 11.93 32.92 -14.01
CA THR A 19 12.23 32.23 -12.75
C THR A 19 11.80 30.78 -12.92
N ARG A 20 12.78 29.90 -12.78
CA ARG A 20 12.69 28.45 -12.75
C ARG A 20 11.46 27.99 -11.97
N ARG A 21 10.70 27.04 -12.51
CA ARG A 21 9.84 26.16 -11.70
C ARG A 21 10.78 25.35 -10.78
N SER A 22 10.99 25.87 -9.57
CA SER A 22 11.76 25.20 -8.51
C SER A 22 10.97 23.98 -8.02
N ALA A 23 11.70 22.92 -7.71
CA ALA A 23 11.20 21.61 -7.33
C ALA A 23 10.67 21.55 -5.88
N ASP A 24 10.08 22.64 -5.39
CA ASP A 24 9.74 22.84 -3.97
C ASP A 24 8.23 22.75 -3.70
N SER A 25 7.43 22.40 -4.72
CA SER A 25 5.97 22.28 -4.57
C SER A 25 5.52 21.02 -3.81
N TRP A 26 6.41 20.05 -3.60
CA TRP A 26 6.10 18.79 -2.88
C TRP A 26 6.29 18.89 -1.36
N ASP A 27 6.98 19.91 -0.86
CA ASP A 27 7.23 20.07 0.58
C ASP A 27 6.06 20.76 1.30
N PHE A 28 5.26 21.57 0.59
CA PHE A 28 4.11 22.25 1.19
C PHE A 28 2.99 21.29 1.59
N ASP A 29 2.69 20.29 0.75
CA ASP A 29 1.68 19.26 1.05
C ASP A 29 2.11 18.30 2.17
N ARG A 30 3.42 18.04 2.31
CA ARG A 30 3.94 17.25 3.44
C ARG A 30 3.82 18.00 4.75
N GLN A 31 4.02 19.32 4.74
CA GLN A 31 3.96 20.11 5.96
C GLN A 31 2.52 20.24 6.49
N ILE A 32 1.51 20.30 5.62
CA ILE A 32 0.09 20.29 6.01
C ILE A 32 -0.31 18.95 6.63
N HIS A 33 0.14 17.82 6.07
CA HIS A 33 -0.11 16.50 6.66
C HIS A 33 0.59 16.32 8.02
N GLN A 34 1.77 16.90 8.20
CA GLN A 34 2.53 16.78 9.46
C GLN A 34 1.95 17.67 10.58
N GLU A 35 1.39 18.83 10.27
CA GLU A 35 0.77 19.72 11.28
C GLU A 35 -0.64 19.29 11.68
N LEU A 36 -1.41 18.66 10.80
CA LEU A 36 -2.76 18.14 11.13
C LEU A 36 -2.72 16.88 12.03
N GLU A 37 -1.62 16.11 12.01
CA GLU A 37 -1.46 14.93 12.89
C GLU A 37 -1.11 15.27 14.35
N HIS A 38 -0.90 16.54 14.70
CA HIS A 38 -0.55 16.95 16.07
C HIS A 38 -1.64 17.72 16.83
N VAL A 39 -2.75 18.09 16.18
CA VAL A 39 -3.79 18.92 16.83
C VAL A 39 -4.98 18.12 17.37
N TYR A 40 -5.13 16.84 17.03
CA TYR A 40 -6.19 15.98 17.57
C TYR A 40 -5.64 14.68 18.16
N ARG A 41 -4.89 14.77 19.26
CA ARG A 41 -4.88 13.67 20.22
C ARG A 41 -6.11 13.85 21.12
N PRO A 42 -7.20 13.11 20.93
CA PRO A 42 -8.30 13.15 21.88
C PRO A 42 -7.73 12.84 23.26
N ARG A 43 -7.91 13.77 24.21
CA ARG A 43 -7.54 13.51 25.61
C ARG A 43 -8.30 12.25 26.04
N PRO A 44 -7.64 11.26 26.66
CA PRO A 44 -8.35 10.13 27.20
C PRO A 44 -9.42 10.65 28.19
N PRO A 45 -10.65 10.12 28.15
CA PRO A 45 -11.72 10.58 29.02
C PRO A 45 -11.27 10.44 30.49
N LEU A 46 -11.48 11.51 31.27
CA LEU A 46 -11.08 11.56 32.69
C LEU A 46 -11.88 10.59 33.56
N PHE A 47 -12.99 10.06 33.04
CA PHE A 47 -13.78 9.01 33.66
C PHE A 47 -13.90 7.84 32.67
N ASN A 48 -13.32 6.70 33.04
CA ASN A 48 -13.72 5.43 32.44
C ASN A 48 -15.14 5.15 32.91
N ASP A 49 -16.09 5.25 31.99
CA ASP A 49 -17.45 4.80 32.24
C ASP A 49 -17.38 3.28 32.46
N PHE A 50 -17.51 2.82 33.71
CA PHE A 50 -17.41 1.41 34.10
C PHE A 50 -18.48 0.52 33.44
N SER A 51 -19.42 1.14 32.72
CA SER A 51 -20.42 0.50 31.88
C SER A 51 -19.92 0.13 30.48
N SER A 52 -18.74 0.63 30.06
CA SER A 52 -18.19 0.36 28.73
C SER A 52 -17.74 -1.10 28.60
N PRO A 53 -18.12 -1.81 27.52
CA PRO A 53 -17.60 -3.15 27.28
C PRO A 53 -16.07 -3.11 27.23
N GLY A 54 -15.43 -4.09 27.88
CA GLY A 54 -13.97 -4.18 27.92
C GLY A 54 -13.39 -4.18 26.50
N LEU A 55 -12.30 -3.43 26.29
CA LEU A 55 -11.61 -3.39 25.00
C LEU A 55 -11.23 -4.80 24.54
N PRO A 56 -11.41 -5.13 23.24
CA PRO A 56 -11.07 -6.44 22.73
C PRO A 56 -9.57 -6.68 22.83
N LYS A 57 -9.19 -7.91 23.19
CA LYS A 57 -7.79 -8.30 23.30
C LYS A 57 -7.13 -8.37 21.92
N PRO A 58 -5.90 -7.86 21.74
CA PRO A 58 -5.21 -7.93 20.46
C PRO A 58 -4.75 -9.36 20.14
N ILE A 59 -4.93 -9.79 18.90
CA ILE A 59 -4.43 -11.05 18.35
C ILE A 59 -3.32 -10.76 17.34
N LYS A 60 -2.17 -11.41 17.49
CA LYS A 60 -1.08 -11.31 16.53
C LYS A 60 -1.29 -12.28 15.38
N LEU A 61 -1.43 -11.75 14.17
CA LEU A 61 -1.51 -12.51 12.93
C LEU A 61 -0.12 -12.60 12.29
N SER A 62 0.21 -13.77 11.75
CA SER A 62 1.41 -14.03 10.95
C SER A 62 0.99 -14.50 9.57
N VAL A 63 1.54 -13.86 8.53
CA VAL A 63 1.13 -14.07 7.14
C VAL A 63 2.30 -14.59 6.32
N LYS A 64 2.03 -15.63 5.53
CA LYS A 64 2.91 -16.09 4.45
C LYS A 64 2.18 -15.87 3.13
N THR A 65 2.69 -14.94 2.33
CA THR A 65 2.13 -14.55 1.03
C THR A 65 2.82 -15.26 -0.12
N SER A 66 2.04 -15.66 -1.12
CA SER A 66 2.50 -16.06 -2.45
C SER A 66 1.68 -15.29 -3.50
N ALA A 67 2.03 -15.44 -4.78
CA ALA A 67 1.26 -14.82 -5.86
C ALA A 67 -0.14 -15.46 -6.02
N VAL A 68 -0.29 -16.72 -5.63
CA VAL A 68 -1.50 -17.53 -5.88
C VAL A 68 -2.25 -17.85 -4.58
N GLU A 69 -1.56 -17.98 -3.45
CA GLU A 69 -2.16 -18.33 -2.17
C GLU A 69 -1.57 -17.48 -1.03
N CYS A 70 -2.43 -17.03 -0.12
CA CYS A 70 -2.02 -16.46 1.14
C CYS A 70 -2.40 -17.38 2.30
N THR A 71 -1.45 -17.66 3.18
CA THR A 71 -1.67 -18.39 4.43
C THR A 71 -1.57 -17.43 5.61
N VAL A 72 -2.63 -17.37 6.43
CA VAL A 72 -2.65 -16.60 7.68
C VAL A 72 -2.64 -17.58 8.85
N THR A 73 -1.85 -17.28 9.87
CA THR A 73 -1.70 -18.10 11.08
C THR A 73 -1.76 -17.22 12.33
N TRP A 74 -2.32 -17.74 13.42
CA TRP A 74 -2.47 -17.00 14.66
C TRP A 74 -2.39 -17.92 15.87
N GLN A 75 -2.15 -17.33 17.05
CA GLN A 75 -2.11 -18.05 18.31
C GLN A 75 -2.99 -17.36 19.35
N LEU A 76 -3.89 -18.13 19.96
CA LEU A 76 -4.80 -17.69 21.01
C LEU A 76 -4.24 -17.97 22.41
N ASN A 77 -2.96 -17.62 22.64
CA ASN A 77 -2.26 -17.93 23.90
C ASN A 77 -2.83 -17.14 25.10
N ASN A 78 -3.48 -16.01 24.84
CA ASN A 78 -4.04 -15.12 25.86
C ASN A 78 -5.47 -15.51 26.31
N PHE A 79 -5.99 -16.65 25.84
CA PHE A 79 -7.32 -17.17 26.17
C PHE A 79 -7.19 -18.39 27.07
N SER A 80 -7.82 -18.33 28.25
CA SER A 80 -7.92 -19.49 29.13
C SER A 80 -8.72 -20.60 28.44
N VAL A 81 -8.44 -21.86 28.77
CA VAL A 81 -9.14 -23.03 28.18
C VAL A 81 -10.66 -22.93 28.37
N LYS A 82 -11.13 -22.38 29.50
CA LYS A 82 -12.55 -22.12 29.77
C LYS A 82 -13.15 -21.03 28.88
N SER A 83 -12.35 -20.05 28.48
CA SER A 83 -12.76 -18.99 27.55
C SER A 83 -12.81 -19.47 26.11
N LYS A 84 -11.99 -20.47 25.72
CA LYS A 84 -11.96 -20.99 24.35
C LYS A 84 -13.21 -21.81 24.00
N ALA A 85 -13.71 -22.63 24.93
CA ALA A 85 -14.87 -23.49 24.69
C ALA A 85 -16.18 -22.74 24.39
N ASN A 86 -16.24 -21.45 24.70
CA ASN A 86 -17.43 -20.61 24.55
C ASN A 86 -17.25 -19.51 23.50
N CYS A 87 -16.23 -19.62 22.65
CA CYS A 87 -15.95 -18.60 21.65
C CYS A 87 -15.97 -19.16 20.23
N THR A 88 -16.56 -18.40 19.31
CA THR A 88 -16.44 -18.62 17.87
C THR A 88 -15.41 -17.68 17.29
N GLN A 89 -14.76 -18.09 16.20
CA GLN A 89 -13.84 -17.24 15.45
C GLN A 89 -14.50 -16.86 14.14
N GLN A 90 -14.30 -15.63 13.68
CA GLN A 90 -14.75 -15.18 12.36
C GLN A 90 -13.55 -14.56 11.65
N ILE A 91 -13.27 -15.02 10.44
CA ILE A 91 -12.25 -14.42 9.57
C ILE A 91 -12.93 -13.68 8.43
N GLU A 92 -12.40 -12.51 8.12
CA GLU A 92 -12.85 -11.67 7.02
C GLU A 92 -11.63 -11.27 6.20
N VAL A 93 -11.72 -11.47 4.89
CA VAL A 93 -10.73 -11.05 3.91
C VAL A 93 -11.36 -9.99 3.02
N SER A 94 -10.66 -8.88 2.83
CA SER A 94 -11.10 -7.78 1.99
C SER A 94 -10.01 -7.39 0.99
N ASP A 95 -10.41 -7.07 -0.24
CA ASP A 95 -9.55 -6.48 -1.29
C ASP A 95 -9.90 -4.99 -1.41
N ASP A 96 -8.96 -4.10 -1.08
CA ASP A 96 -9.07 -2.64 -1.19
C ASP A 96 -10.39 -1.97 -0.68
N MET A 97 -11.14 -2.65 0.21
CA MET A 97 -12.41 -2.30 0.90
C MET A 97 -13.61 -3.21 0.59
N VAL A 98 -13.52 -4.11 -0.39
CA VAL A 98 -14.58 -5.08 -0.69
C VAL A 98 -14.32 -6.37 0.07
N VAL A 99 -15.29 -6.81 0.88
CA VAL A 99 -15.24 -8.12 1.55
C VAL A 99 -15.35 -9.20 0.49
N CYS A 100 -14.25 -9.91 0.26
CA CYS A 100 -14.19 -10.98 -0.72
C CYS A 100 -14.46 -12.35 -0.10
N ASN A 101 -14.21 -12.51 1.19
CA ASN A 101 -14.49 -13.75 1.90
C ASN A 101 -14.79 -13.47 3.39
N SER A 102 -15.78 -14.17 3.94
CA SER A 102 -16.05 -14.17 5.37
C SER A 102 -16.50 -15.55 5.79
N GLU A 103 -15.86 -16.08 6.83
CA GLU A 103 -16.10 -17.46 7.28
C GLU A 103 -16.02 -17.56 8.79
N ASP A 104 -16.96 -18.32 9.37
CA ASP A 104 -16.94 -18.69 10.77
C ASP A 104 -16.08 -19.95 10.95
N LEU A 105 -15.08 -19.84 11.82
CA LEU A 105 -14.11 -20.87 12.11
C LEU A 105 -14.31 -21.44 13.51
N ASN A 106 -14.06 -22.73 13.66
CA ASN A 106 -13.99 -23.38 14.96
C ASN A 106 -12.82 -22.83 15.79
N THR A 107 -12.94 -22.86 17.12
CA THR A 107 -11.95 -22.28 18.03
C THR A 107 -10.57 -22.95 17.95
N ASP A 108 -10.51 -24.19 17.48
CA ASP A 108 -9.27 -24.95 17.32
C ASP A 108 -8.50 -24.61 16.04
N VAL A 109 -9.15 -23.92 15.09
CA VAL A 109 -8.49 -23.48 13.86
C VAL A 109 -7.56 -22.31 14.18
N THR A 110 -6.31 -22.45 13.75
CA THR A 110 -5.23 -21.46 13.94
C THR A 110 -4.57 -21.06 12.64
N ARG A 111 -5.13 -21.52 11.51
CA ARG A 111 -4.61 -21.30 10.17
C ARG A 111 -5.75 -21.15 9.18
N TYR A 112 -5.64 -20.16 8.30
CA TYR A 112 -6.54 -19.94 7.18
C TYR A 112 -5.77 -19.78 5.87
N LYS A 113 -6.38 -20.21 4.77
CA LYS A 113 -5.80 -20.13 3.42
C LYS A 113 -6.83 -19.58 2.46
N PHE A 114 -6.41 -18.66 1.61
CA PHE A 114 -7.25 -18.13 0.54
C PHE A 114 -6.43 -17.87 -0.73
N GLY A 115 -7.10 -17.97 -1.87
CA GLY A 115 -6.51 -17.67 -3.17
C GLY A 115 -6.32 -16.17 -3.37
N THR A 116 -5.25 -15.79 -4.06
CA THR A 116 -4.91 -14.39 -4.32
C THR A 116 -4.69 -14.13 -5.80
N ILE A 117 -4.85 -12.86 -6.18
CA ILE A 117 -4.48 -12.34 -7.49
C ILE A 117 -3.11 -11.65 -7.34
N PRO A 118 -2.10 -12.01 -8.16
CA PRO A 118 -0.77 -11.40 -8.07
C PRO A 118 -0.85 -9.88 -8.22
N GLY A 119 -0.25 -9.15 -7.28
CA GLY A 119 -0.21 -7.69 -7.26
C GLY A 119 -1.29 -7.02 -6.40
N ASN A 120 -2.37 -7.73 -6.04
CA ASN A 120 -3.44 -7.18 -5.20
C ASN A 120 -3.04 -7.08 -3.72
N SER A 121 -3.71 -6.18 -3.00
CA SER A 121 -3.53 -5.99 -1.55
C SER A 121 -4.74 -6.50 -0.81
N TYR A 122 -4.51 -7.28 0.24
CA TYR A 122 -5.55 -7.88 1.06
C TYR A 122 -5.46 -7.40 2.50
N SER A 123 -6.61 -7.09 3.08
CA SER A 123 -6.78 -6.87 4.51
C SER A 123 -7.45 -8.11 5.10
N VAL A 124 -6.82 -8.71 6.11
CA VAL A 124 -7.37 -9.85 6.84
C VAL A 124 -7.69 -9.40 8.25
N LYS A 125 -8.94 -9.62 8.66
CA LYS A 125 -9.42 -9.37 10.02
C LYS A 125 -9.87 -10.68 10.64
N LEU A 126 -9.40 -10.96 11.85
CA LEU A 126 -9.84 -12.08 12.66
C LEU A 126 -10.52 -11.53 13.91
N CYS A 127 -11.76 -11.93 14.13
CA CYS A 127 -12.55 -11.61 15.30
C CYS A 127 -12.79 -12.87 16.13
N VAL A 128 -12.74 -12.76 17.45
CA VAL A 128 -13.18 -13.81 18.37
C VAL A 128 -14.38 -13.28 19.13
N LEU A 129 -15.49 -14.01 19.00
CA LEU A 129 -16.78 -13.65 19.57
C LEU A 129 -17.11 -14.61 20.72
N ASP A 130 -17.72 -14.10 21.78
CA ASP A 130 -18.34 -14.93 22.82
C ASP A 130 -19.68 -15.51 22.33
N THR A 131 -20.23 -16.50 23.03
CA THR A 131 -21.59 -17.05 22.87
C THR A 131 -22.70 -16.00 22.75
N ARG A 132 -22.48 -14.80 23.29
CA ARG A 132 -23.41 -13.65 23.24
C ARG A 132 -23.19 -12.74 22.02
N GLY A 133 -22.27 -13.08 21.12
CA GLY A 133 -21.88 -12.26 19.97
C GLY A 133 -20.96 -11.07 20.31
N ASN A 134 -20.47 -10.99 21.54
CA ASN A 134 -19.59 -9.89 21.97
C ASN A 134 -18.17 -10.10 21.46
N LEU A 135 -17.55 -9.05 20.94
CA LEU A 135 -16.16 -9.07 20.50
C LEU A 135 -15.22 -9.16 21.71
N VAL A 136 -14.54 -10.29 21.85
CA VAL A 136 -13.58 -10.54 22.93
C VAL A 136 -12.16 -10.20 22.48
N ALA A 137 -11.89 -10.36 21.18
CA ALA A 137 -10.56 -10.23 20.63
C ALA A 137 -10.57 -9.92 19.15
N GLU A 138 -9.58 -9.16 18.70
CA GLU A 138 -9.40 -8.88 17.29
C GLU A 138 -7.93 -8.83 16.88
N GLY A 139 -7.67 -9.25 15.65
CA GLY A 139 -6.39 -9.05 14.98
C GLY A 139 -6.65 -8.60 13.55
N SER A 140 -5.82 -7.70 13.04
CA SER A 140 -5.88 -7.28 11.64
C SER A 140 -4.47 -7.21 11.06
N VAL A 141 -4.34 -7.62 9.80
CA VAL A 141 -3.08 -7.55 9.06
C VAL A 141 -3.37 -7.23 7.60
N ARG A 142 -2.52 -6.39 7.01
CA ARG A 142 -2.54 -6.12 5.57
C ARG A 142 -1.37 -6.85 4.92
N CYS A 143 -1.61 -7.43 3.77
CA CYS A 143 -0.60 -8.16 3.01
C CYS A 143 -0.79 -7.91 1.51
N LYS A 144 0.29 -8.04 0.74
CA LYS A 144 0.25 -7.90 -0.72
C LYS A 144 0.61 -9.24 -1.35
N ALA A 145 -0.18 -9.68 -2.31
CA ALA A 145 0.10 -10.88 -3.06
C ALA A 145 1.29 -10.64 -3.99
N VAL A 146 2.44 -11.20 -3.62
CA VAL A 146 3.69 -11.09 -4.36
C VAL A 146 4.26 -12.48 -4.56
N PHE A 147 4.98 -12.67 -5.65
CA PHE A 147 5.65 -13.93 -5.93
C PHE A 147 6.65 -14.26 -4.82
N SER A 148 6.52 -15.46 -4.27
CA SER A 148 7.55 -16.07 -3.45
C SER A 148 8.80 -16.34 -4.27
N VAL A 149 9.94 -16.46 -3.59
CA VAL A 149 11.22 -16.79 -4.24
C VAL A 149 11.09 -18.09 -5.04
N GLU A 150 10.41 -19.10 -4.47
CA GLU A 150 10.22 -20.39 -5.14
C GLU A 150 9.34 -20.28 -6.40
N GLU A 151 8.37 -19.35 -6.41
CA GLU A 151 7.53 -19.10 -7.60
C GLU A 151 8.32 -18.36 -8.69
N ILE A 152 9.19 -17.42 -8.31
CA ILE A 152 10.08 -16.70 -9.25
C ILE A 152 11.04 -17.68 -9.91
N ASP A 153 11.66 -18.58 -9.14
CA ASP A 153 12.60 -19.57 -9.68
C ASP A 153 11.93 -20.51 -10.69
N LYS A 154 10.71 -20.98 -10.38
CA LYS A 154 9.91 -21.79 -11.31
C LYS A 154 9.52 -21.02 -12.57
N LEU A 155 9.21 -19.72 -12.43
CA LEU A 155 8.87 -18.88 -13.57
C LEU A 155 10.09 -18.66 -14.47
N MET A 156 11.28 -18.50 -13.88
CA MET A 156 12.54 -18.41 -14.60
C MET A 156 12.83 -19.71 -15.36
N GLU A 157 12.72 -20.87 -14.69
CA GLU A 157 12.94 -22.18 -15.32
C GLU A 157 12.02 -22.39 -16.54
N LYS A 158 10.73 -22.05 -16.40
CA LYS A 158 9.77 -22.10 -17.51
C LYS A 158 10.13 -21.14 -18.65
N ALA A 159 10.60 -19.93 -18.34
CA ALA A 159 11.03 -18.98 -19.35
C ALA A 159 12.24 -19.52 -20.14
N VAL A 160 13.22 -20.11 -19.46
CA VAL A 160 14.38 -20.75 -20.09
C VAL A 160 13.96 -21.92 -20.96
N ALA A 161 13.06 -22.79 -20.47
CA ALA A 161 12.54 -23.92 -21.24
C ALA A 161 11.80 -23.49 -22.51
N SER A 162 11.09 -22.36 -22.46
CA SER A 162 10.33 -21.84 -23.60
C SER A 162 11.21 -21.14 -24.66
N ILE A 163 12.18 -20.33 -24.21
CA ILE A 163 13.04 -19.53 -25.11
C ILE A 163 14.27 -20.35 -25.58
N GLY A 164 14.55 -21.49 -24.93
CA GLY A 164 15.68 -22.36 -25.26
C GLY A 164 17.05 -21.77 -24.90
N THR A 165 17.08 -20.60 -24.26
CA THR A 165 18.33 -19.92 -23.88
C THR A 165 18.18 -19.35 -22.47
N GLN A 166 19.18 -19.58 -21.62
CA GLN A 166 19.21 -19.01 -20.28
C GLN A 166 19.34 -17.49 -20.38
N MET A 167 18.40 -16.74 -19.80
CA MET A 167 18.45 -15.28 -19.80
C MET A 167 19.67 -14.84 -18.99
N GLN A 168 20.65 -14.20 -19.62
CA GLN A 168 21.86 -13.77 -18.92
C GLN A 168 21.53 -12.63 -17.95
N SER A 169 22.15 -12.66 -16.77
CA SER A 169 22.05 -11.58 -15.79
C SER A 169 22.54 -10.27 -16.42
N PHE A 170 21.66 -9.30 -16.59
CA PHE A 170 22.01 -7.96 -17.06
C PHE A 170 22.71 -7.18 -15.93
N CYS A 171 23.98 -7.51 -15.66
CA CYS A 171 24.82 -6.71 -14.77
C CYS A 171 25.39 -5.47 -15.49
N TYR A 172 25.38 -5.44 -16.82
CA TYR A 172 25.90 -4.33 -17.61
C TYR A 172 25.03 -4.09 -18.86
N LEU A 173 23.94 -3.34 -18.70
CA LEU A 173 23.53 -2.46 -19.80
C LEU A 173 24.61 -1.38 -19.89
N GLN A 174 25.64 -1.61 -20.69
CA GLN A 174 26.57 -0.56 -21.06
C GLN A 174 25.72 0.54 -21.69
N ARG A 175 25.48 1.62 -20.95
CA ARG A 175 24.90 2.86 -21.47
C ARG A 175 25.88 3.35 -22.52
N SER A 176 25.73 2.91 -23.76
CA SER A 176 26.37 3.58 -24.89
C SER A 176 25.90 5.02 -24.83
N LYS A 177 26.81 5.94 -24.50
CA LYS A 177 26.55 7.38 -24.64
C LYS A 177 26.03 7.59 -26.06
N PRO A 178 24.96 8.38 -26.27
CA PRO A 178 24.49 8.67 -27.62
C PRO A 178 25.62 9.28 -28.43
N THR A 179 26.00 8.63 -29.53
CA THR A 179 26.98 9.19 -30.46
C THR A 179 26.26 10.26 -31.29
N TYR A 180 26.64 11.53 -31.12
CA TYR A 180 26.09 12.63 -31.92
C TYR A 180 26.53 12.46 -33.38
N TYR A 181 25.57 12.34 -34.30
CA TYR A 181 25.78 12.15 -35.74
C TYR A 181 25.92 13.46 -36.54
N TRP A 182 26.09 14.59 -35.87
CA TRP A 182 26.28 15.87 -36.54
C TRP A 182 27.53 16.58 -36.00
N THR A 183 28.69 16.15 -36.46
CA THR A 183 29.80 17.10 -36.60
C THR A 183 29.97 17.31 -38.09
N THR A 184 29.10 18.13 -38.66
CA THR A 184 29.40 18.81 -39.92
C THR A 184 30.64 19.64 -39.63
N SER A 185 31.79 19.18 -40.11
CA SER A 185 33.00 19.99 -40.16
C SER A 185 32.66 21.24 -40.96
N ILE A 186 32.44 22.36 -40.27
CA ILE A 186 32.39 23.68 -40.89
C ILE A 186 33.77 23.85 -41.52
N GLY A 187 33.79 23.83 -42.85
CA GLY A 187 34.99 23.99 -43.65
C GLY A 187 35.77 25.21 -43.17
N THR A 188 36.98 24.95 -42.71
CA THR A 188 38.02 25.95 -42.53
C THR A 188 38.17 26.76 -43.81
N GLY A 189 38.11 28.08 -43.67
CA GLY A 189 38.35 29.02 -44.75
C GLY A 189 39.70 28.83 -45.42
N ARG A 190 39.74 29.27 -46.68
CA ARG A 190 40.88 29.61 -47.55
C ARG A 190 40.22 30.09 -48.86
N ALA A 191 40.58 31.20 -49.49
CA ALA A 191 41.44 32.34 -49.20
C ALA A 191 40.90 33.49 -50.07
#